data_AF-A0A7C6TJP4-F1
#
_entry.id   AF-A0A7C6TJP4-F1
#
_cell.length_a   1.000
_cell.length_b   1.000
_cell.length_c   1.000
_cell.angle_alpha   90.00
_cell.angle_beta   90.00
_cell.angle_gamma   90.00
#
_symmetry.space_group_name_H-M   'P 1'
#
loop_
_entity.id
_entity.type
_entity.pdbx_description
1 polymer ?
#
loop_
_entity_poly.entity_id
_entity_poly.type
_entity_poly.pdbx_seq_one_letter_code
_entity_poly.pdbx_strand_id
1 'polypeptide(L)'
;MGAVLASVALVATACGNKAQPPGEGGDYPKGPVTVTAPAEPGSGWDTTARALVEALQKEDIVSSPLPVQNKPGGTGCSWLTSMMQQEKGKDDQIAITSLASQTMKARNLCEYGPEDATLIATLYVEDFMVVTPEDGDFDDLDALIDALKDD
;
A
#
# COMPACT_ATOMS: atom_id res chain seq x y z
N MET A 1 46.51 -56.95 -14.40
CA MET A 1 47.23 -55.66 -14.23
C MET A 1 47.06 -54.89 -15.52
N GLY A 2 46.55 -53.68 -15.60
CA GLY A 2 46.04 -52.71 -14.65
C GLY A 2 45.21 -51.69 -15.45
N ALA A 3 44.30 -51.02 -14.75
CA ALA A 3 43.32 -50.09 -15.29
C ALA A 3 43.94 -48.85 -15.95
N VAL A 4 43.23 -48.26 -16.92
CA VAL A 4 43.33 -46.81 -17.22
C VAL A 4 41.93 -46.25 -17.41
N LEU A 5 41.47 -45.55 -16.37
CA LEU A 5 40.38 -44.58 -16.36
C LEU A 5 40.91 -43.22 -16.81
N ALA A 6 40.16 -42.46 -17.62
CA ALA A 6 40.07 -40.99 -17.57
C ALA A 6 39.05 -40.50 -18.62
N SER A 7 37.84 -40.07 -18.21
CA SER A 7 37.49 -38.67 -17.90
C SER A 7 36.75 -37.97 -19.06
N VAL A 8 35.43 -38.17 -19.16
CA VAL A 8 34.54 -37.26 -19.92
C VAL A 8 34.00 -36.23 -18.94
N ALA A 9 34.54 -35.01 -18.97
CA ALA A 9 34.01 -33.88 -18.20
C ALA A 9 32.85 -33.25 -18.96
N LEU A 10 31.62 -33.62 -18.57
CA LEU A 10 30.39 -32.94 -19.01
C LEU A 10 30.22 -31.69 -18.13
N VAL A 11 30.55 -30.51 -18.65
CA VAL A 11 30.30 -29.24 -17.96
C VAL A 11 28.80 -28.93 -18.08
N ALA A 12 28.04 -29.32 -17.06
CA ALA A 12 26.65 -28.90 -16.89
C ALA A 12 26.60 -27.51 -16.23
N THR A 13 26.70 -26.45 -17.04
CA THR A 13 26.24 -25.10 -16.66
C THR A 13 24.72 -25.09 -16.62
N ALA A 14 24.15 -25.64 -15.54
CA ALA A 14 22.72 -25.61 -15.24
C ALA A 14 22.51 -25.50 -13.71
N CYS A 15 23.10 -24.47 -13.12
CA CYS A 15 22.63 -23.87 -11.88
C CYS A 15 22.22 -22.45 -12.30
N GLY A 16 21.02 -21.95 -12.11
CA GLY A 16 20.00 -22.28 -11.14
C GLY A 16 19.19 -20.99 -11.05
N ASN A 17 18.20 -20.84 -11.93
CA ASN A 17 17.30 -19.70 -11.93
C ASN A 17 16.30 -19.87 -10.78
N LYS A 18 16.82 -19.91 -9.54
CA LYS A 18 15.99 -19.77 -8.36
C LYS A 18 15.46 -18.35 -8.40
N ALA A 19 14.13 -18.22 -8.46
CA ALA A 19 13.48 -16.95 -8.18
C ALA A 19 14.05 -16.42 -6.85
N GLN A 20 14.69 -15.27 -6.92
CA GLN A 20 15.26 -14.63 -5.74
C GLN A 20 14.11 -14.25 -4.80
N PRO A 21 14.15 -14.61 -3.52
CA PRO A 21 13.21 -14.10 -2.53
C PRO A 21 13.23 -12.56 -2.57
N PRO A 22 12.08 -11.87 -2.47
CA PRO A 22 12.08 -10.42 -2.30
C PRO A 22 12.91 -10.07 -1.05
N GLY A 23 14.01 -9.33 -1.22
CA GLY A 23 14.80 -8.80 -0.10
C GLY A 23 16.23 -9.31 0.05
N GLU A 24 16.72 -10.26 -0.75
CA GLU A 24 18.16 -10.57 -0.75
C GLU A 24 18.84 -10.01 -2.01
N GLY A 25 19.72 -9.02 -1.82
CA GLY A 25 20.83 -8.71 -2.74
C GLY A 25 20.68 -7.49 -3.65
N GLY A 26 20.82 -6.28 -3.09
CA GLY A 26 21.11 -5.05 -3.84
C GLY A 26 21.07 -3.79 -2.96
N ASP A 27 21.76 -2.73 -3.39
CA ASP A 27 21.70 -1.36 -2.82
C ASP A 27 20.31 -0.74 -3.05
N TYR A 28 19.27 -1.32 -2.46
CA TYR A 28 17.89 -0.85 -2.55
C TYR A 28 17.49 -0.08 -1.28
N PRO A 29 16.78 1.04 -1.41
CA PRO A 29 16.44 1.73 -2.66
C PRO A 29 17.64 2.53 -3.20
N LYS A 30 17.75 2.63 -4.53
CA LYS A 30 18.84 3.35 -5.23
C LYS A 30 18.72 4.88 -5.16
N GLY A 31 17.64 5.39 -4.57
CA GLY A 31 17.29 6.79 -4.50
C GLY A 31 16.07 7.03 -3.60
N PRO A 32 15.46 8.21 -3.67
CA PRO A 32 14.25 8.53 -2.91
C PRO A 32 13.11 7.57 -3.23
N VAL A 33 12.35 7.15 -2.21
CA VAL A 33 11.09 6.42 -2.38
C VAL A 33 9.95 7.39 -2.10
N THR A 34 9.12 7.65 -3.11
CA THR A 34 8.05 8.64 -3.00
C THR A 34 6.86 8.06 -2.26
N VAL A 35 6.41 8.76 -1.21
CA VAL A 35 5.21 8.41 -0.43
C VAL A 35 4.05 9.28 -0.89
N THR A 36 3.07 8.68 -1.55
CA THR A 36 1.91 9.43 -2.06
C THR A 36 0.74 9.39 -1.08
N ALA A 37 0.20 10.56 -0.78
CA ALA A 37 -1.13 10.71 -0.19
C ALA A 37 -2.13 11.04 -1.31
N PRO A 38 -3.13 10.18 -1.60
CA PRO A 38 -3.96 10.35 -2.78
C PRO A 38 -5.17 11.30 -2.55
N ALA A 39 -4.92 12.40 -1.83
CA ALA A 39 -5.85 13.47 -1.49
C ALA A 39 -5.09 14.79 -1.29
N GLU A 40 -5.83 15.86 -1.02
CA GLU A 40 -5.29 17.20 -0.73
C GLU A 40 -4.38 17.21 0.52
N PRO A 41 -3.44 18.17 0.62
CA PRO A 41 -2.66 18.41 1.84
C PRO A 41 -3.57 18.61 3.06
N GLY A 42 -3.18 18.07 4.21
CA GLY A 42 -3.97 18.11 5.45
C GLY A 42 -5.12 17.11 5.54
N SER A 43 -5.36 16.30 4.51
CA SER A 43 -6.28 15.16 4.59
C SER A 43 -5.74 14.05 5.50
N GLY A 44 -6.59 13.13 5.94
CA GLY A 44 -6.18 11.98 6.75
C GLY A 44 -5.06 11.14 6.09
N TRP A 45 -5.10 10.96 4.77
CA TRP A 45 -4.01 10.28 4.05
C TRP A 45 -2.69 11.07 4.06
N ASP A 46 -2.75 12.41 3.97
CA ASP A 46 -1.56 13.28 4.04
C ASP A 46 -0.93 13.24 5.43
N THR A 47 -1.74 13.41 6.47
CA THR A 47 -1.27 13.38 7.86
C THR A 47 -0.67 12.02 8.21
N THR A 48 -1.31 10.92 7.76
CA THR A 48 -0.79 9.57 7.94
C THR A 48 0.53 9.37 7.19
N ALA A 49 0.65 9.83 5.94
CA ALA A 49 1.90 9.73 5.18
C ALA A 49 3.05 10.46 5.88
N ARG A 50 2.80 11.67 6.37
CA ARG A 50 3.82 12.48 7.07
C ARG A 50 4.21 11.87 8.40
N ALA A 51 3.25 11.38 9.18
CA ALA A 51 3.51 10.71 10.45
C ALA A 51 4.32 9.42 10.26
N LEU A 52 4.01 8.63 9.22
CA LEU A 52 4.79 7.44 8.85
C LEU A 52 6.24 7.81 8.55
N VAL A 53 6.46 8.80 7.67
CA VAL A 53 7.80 9.24 7.30
C VAL A 53 8.59 9.75 8.51
N GLU A 54 7.96 10.57 9.35
CA GLU A 54 8.58 11.08 10.57
C GLU A 54 9.00 9.93 11.52
N ALA A 55 8.13 8.95 11.74
CA ALA A 55 8.43 7.80 12.58
C ALA A 55 9.59 6.96 12.03
N LEU A 56 9.59 6.66 10.72
CA LEU A 56 10.66 5.88 10.09
C LEU A 56 12.02 6.58 10.15
N GLN A 57 12.03 7.91 10.03
CA GLN A 57 13.25 8.72 10.10
C GLN A 57 13.75 8.87 11.54
N LYS A 58 12.84 9.12 12.48
CA LYS A 58 13.19 9.31 13.90
C LYS A 58 13.81 8.06 14.52
N GLU A 59 13.35 6.88 14.11
CA GLU A 59 13.83 5.59 14.60
C GLU A 59 14.97 5.01 13.75
N ASP A 60 15.51 5.79 12.80
CA ASP A 60 16.59 5.39 11.89
C ASP A 60 16.31 4.08 11.13
N ILE A 61 15.04 3.76 10.86
CA ILE A 61 14.61 2.53 10.19
C ILE A 61 14.92 2.60 8.68
N VAL A 62 14.76 3.78 8.08
CA VAL A 62 15.01 4.02 6.65
C VAL A 62 15.91 5.23 6.49
N SER A 63 17.08 5.01 5.88
CA SER A 63 18.06 6.08 5.59
C SER A 63 17.78 6.85 4.29
N SER A 64 16.98 6.26 3.39
CA SER A 64 16.69 6.87 2.08
C SER A 64 15.63 7.97 2.19
N PRO A 65 15.70 9.02 1.34
CA PRO A 65 14.69 10.08 1.37
C PRO A 65 13.29 9.55 1.06
N LEU A 66 12.30 10.00 1.84
CA LEU A 66 10.89 9.64 1.69
C LEU A 66 10.03 10.88 1.42
N PRO A 67 10.14 11.53 0.25
CA PRO A 67 9.35 12.72 -0.05
C PRO A 67 7.86 12.38 -0.09
N VAL A 68 7.06 13.16 0.66
CA VAL A 68 5.59 13.07 0.62
C VAL A 68 5.04 13.95 -0.49
N GLN A 69 4.19 13.39 -1.34
CA GLN A 69 3.46 14.14 -2.37
C GLN A 69 1.95 13.91 -2.26
N ASN A 70 1.17 14.94 -2.59
CA ASN A 70 -0.28 14.87 -2.65
C ASN A 70 -0.73 14.69 -4.11
N LYS A 71 -1.56 13.68 -4.39
CA LYS A 71 -2.15 13.40 -5.71
C LYS A 71 -3.67 13.21 -5.58
N PRO A 72 -4.45 14.29 -5.43
CA PRO A 72 -5.90 14.21 -5.27
C PRO A 72 -6.61 13.69 -6.54
N GLY A 73 -7.76 13.04 -6.34
CA GLY A 73 -8.65 12.65 -7.45
C GLY A 73 -9.40 11.34 -7.21
N GLY A 74 -10.72 11.36 -7.44
CA GLY A 74 -11.57 10.16 -7.46
C GLY A 74 -11.53 9.33 -6.17
N THR A 75 -11.38 9.96 -4.99
CA THR A 75 -11.24 9.26 -3.70
C THR A 75 -10.12 8.20 -3.76
N GLY A 76 -8.97 8.59 -4.32
CA GLY A 76 -7.77 7.80 -4.44
C GLY A 76 -7.64 6.97 -5.71
N CYS A 77 -8.68 6.90 -6.53
CA CYS A 77 -8.66 6.08 -7.74
C CYS A 77 -7.80 6.65 -8.85
N SER A 78 -7.74 7.97 -8.99
CA SER A 78 -6.88 8.61 -9.99
C SER A 78 -5.40 8.27 -9.75
N TRP A 79 -4.97 8.23 -8.49
CA TRP A 79 -3.62 7.81 -8.15
C TRP A 79 -3.39 6.33 -8.48
N LEU A 80 -4.31 5.44 -8.09
CA LEU A 80 -4.15 4.01 -8.35
C LEU A 80 -4.11 3.71 -9.87
N THR A 81 -4.96 4.38 -10.66
CA THR A 81 -4.90 4.34 -12.13
C THR A 81 -3.55 4.82 -12.66
N SER A 82 -3.03 5.94 -12.15
CA SER A 82 -1.69 6.43 -12.53
C SER A 82 -0.60 5.42 -12.17
N MET A 83 -0.67 4.78 -11.00
CA MET A 83 0.28 3.74 -10.61
C MET A 83 0.26 2.56 -11.58
N MET A 84 -0.93 2.09 -11.98
CA MET A 84 -1.08 0.95 -12.88
C MET A 84 -0.68 1.23 -14.32
N GLN A 85 -0.93 2.45 -14.79
CA GLN A 85 -0.73 2.79 -16.20
C GLN A 85 0.62 3.47 -16.47
N GLN A 86 1.18 4.20 -15.50
CA GLN A 86 2.34 5.08 -15.73
C GLN A 86 3.54 4.70 -14.86
N GLU A 87 3.31 4.15 -13.67
CA GLU A 87 4.38 3.82 -12.71
C GLU A 87 4.69 2.31 -12.66
N LYS A 88 4.11 1.52 -13.57
CA LYS A 88 4.26 0.06 -13.59
C LYS A 88 5.73 -0.35 -13.71
N GLY A 89 6.17 -1.18 -12.76
CA GLY A 89 7.54 -1.69 -12.71
C GLY A 89 8.53 -0.76 -12.00
N LYS A 90 8.12 0.43 -11.55
CA LYS A 90 8.92 1.23 -10.63
C LYS A 90 8.88 0.62 -9.23
N ASP A 91 10.02 0.64 -8.56
CA ASP A 91 10.22 0.12 -7.21
C ASP A 91 10.38 1.24 -6.16
N ASP A 92 10.13 2.49 -6.54
CA ASP A 92 10.33 3.69 -5.73
C ASP A 92 9.03 4.48 -5.46
N GLN A 93 7.86 3.86 -5.66
CA GLN A 93 6.55 4.47 -5.45
C GLN A 93 5.72 3.68 -4.43
N ILE A 94 5.30 4.35 -3.36
CA ILE A 94 4.31 3.81 -2.41
C ILE A 94 3.21 4.84 -2.14
N ALA A 95 2.09 4.42 -1.56
CA ALA A 95 1.04 5.32 -1.14
C ALA A 95 0.29 4.85 0.09
N ILE A 96 -0.34 5.82 0.76
CA ILE A 96 -1.36 5.57 1.76
C ILE A 96 -2.66 5.23 1.06
N THR A 97 -3.28 4.12 1.46
CA THR A 97 -4.60 3.68 0.99
C THR A 97 -5.46 3.33 2.21
N SER A 98 -6.78 3.27 2.02
CA SER A 98 -7.73 2.97 3.10
C SER A 98 -9.00 2.35 2.52
N LEU A 99 -9.98 2.08 3.39
CA LEU A 99 -11.29 1.59 2.98
C LEU A 99 -11.99 2.51 1.96
N ALA A 100 -11.75 3.82 1.99
CA ALA A 100 -12.44 4.75 1.10
C ALA A 100 -12.21 4.46 -0.40
N SER A 101 -10.98 4.13 -0.81
CA SER A 101 -10.68 3.76 -2.20
C SER A 101 -11.23 2.37 -2.55
N GLN A 102 -11.24 1.45 -1.58
CA GLN A 102 -11.81 0.10 -1.75
C GLN A 102 -13.33 0.15 -1.94
N THR A 103 -14.03 1.02 -1.20
CA THR A 103 -15.48 1.24 -1.39
C THR A 103 -15.79 1.76 -2.79
N MET A 104 -14.94 2.62 -3.35
CA MET A 104 -15.15 3.11 -4.71
C MET A 104 -14.98 1.99 -5.76
N LYS A 105 -14.00 1.10 -5.58
CA LYS A 105 -13.86 -0.12 -6.39
C LYS A 105 -15.07 -1.04 -6.23
N ALA A 106 -15.52 -1.30 -5.01
CA ALA A 106 -16.70 -2.12 -4.74
C ALA A 106 -17.98 -1.56 -5.40
N ARG A 107 -18.06 -0.24 -5.57
CA ARG A 107 -19.16 0.46 -6.25
C ARG A 107 -18.98 0.56 -7.78
N ASN A 108 -17.95 -0.06 -8.35
CA ASN A 108 -17.58 0.04 -9.77
C ASN A 108 -17.31 1.48 -10.24
N LEU A 109 -16.90 2.37 -9.33
CA LEU A 109 -16.51 3.74 -9.65
C LEU A 109 -15.01 3.88 -9.92
N CYS A 110 -14.25 2.81 -9.66
CA CYS A 110 -12.81 2.75 -9.88
C CYS A 110 -12.44 1.47 -10.61
N GLU A 111 -11.61 1.62 -11.64
CA GLU A 111 -11.17 0.51 -12.48
C GLU A 111 -10.28 -0.46 -11.71
N TYR A 112 -9.35 0.06 -10.92
CA TYR A 112 -8.38 -0.72 -10.14
C TYR A 112 -8.74 -0.76 -8.65
N GLY A 113 -8.29 -1.81 -7.98
CA GLY A 113 -8.53 -2.09 -6.57
C GLY A 113 -7.29 -2.54 -5.79
N PRO A 114 -7.45 -2.87 -4.51
CA PRO A 114 -6.37 -3.40 -3.67
C PRO A 114 -5.73 -4.68 -4.24
N GLU A 115 -6.47 -5.46 -5.03
CA GLU A 115 -5.98 -6.66 -5.71
C GLU A 115 -4.98 -6.38 -6.84
N ASP A 116 -4.96 -5.16 -7.37
CA ASP A 116 -4.06 -4.75 -8.46
C ASP A 116 -2.72 -4.18 -7.94
N ALA A 117 -2.60 -4.01 -6.62
CA ALA A 117 -1.43 -3.46 -5.95
C ALA A 117 -0.85 -4.44 -4.92
N THR A 118 0.40 -4.24 -4.53
CA THR A 118 0.98 -4.97 -3.39
C THR A 118 0.70 -4.21 -2.10
N LEU A 119 -0.16 -4.75 -1.25
CA LEU A 119 -0.38 -4.20 0.10
C LEU A 119 0.83 -4.54 0.98
N ILE A 120 1.50 -3.50 1.49
CA ILE A 120 2.76 -3.63 2.24
C ILE A 120 2.50 -3.89 3.72
N ALA A 121 1.70 -3.04 4.35
CA ALA A 121 1.41 -3.10 5.77
C ALA A 121 0.10 -2.38 6.10
N THR A 122 -0.59 -2.84 7.14
CA THR A 122 -1.66 -2.09 7.81
C THR A 122 -1.02 -1.17 8.85
N LEU A 123 -1.21 0.13 8.70
CA LEU A 123 -0.62 1.12 9.62
C LEU A 123 -1.44 1.26 10.91
N TYR A 124 -2.77 1.31 10.78
CA TYR A 124 -3.71 1.37 11.88
C TYR A 124 -5.09 0.93 11.39
N VAL A 125 -6.01 0.68 12.33
CA VAL A 125 -7.41 0.35 12.07
C VAL A 125 -8.27 1.46 12.67
N GLU A 126 -9.29 1.88 11.94
CA GLU A 126 -10.26 2.89 12.35
C GLU A 126 -11.59 2.20 12.62
N ASP A 127 -12.10 2.31 13.85
CA ASP A 127 -13.44 1.86 14.20
C ASP A 127 -14.42 3.04 14.05
N PHE A 128 -15.52 2.83 13.32
CA PHE A 128 -16.57 3.83 13.15
C PHE A 128 -17.52 3.81 14.34
N MET A 129 -17.88 5.00 14.81
CA MET A 129 -18.83 5.19 15.92
C MET A 129 -19.97 6.07 15.45
N VAL A 130 -21.19 5.70 15.85
CA VAL A 130 -22.38 6.56 15.73
C VAL A 130 -22.51 7.35 17.02
N VAL A 131 -22.60 8.68 16.91
CA VAL A 131 -22.67 9.57 18.06
C VAL A 131 -23.86 10.50 17.87
N THR A 132 -24.66 10.65 18.93
CA THR A 132 -25.80 11.58 19.00
C THR A 132 -25.48 12.72 19.97
N PRO A 133 -26.10 13.90 19.80
CA PRO A 133 -26.04 14.96 20.81
C PRO A 133 -26.60 14.48 22.15
N GLU A 134 -26.14 15.08 23.25
CA GLU A 134 -26.66 14.77 24.59
C GLU A 134 -28.20 14.96 24.68
N ASP A 135 -28.72 16.01 24.04
CA ASP A 135 -30.15 16.30 23.95
C ASP A 135 -30.79 15.79 22.64
N GLY A 136 -30.25 14.71 22.05
CA GLY A 136 -30.71 14.15 20.77
C GLY A 136 -31.96 13.27 20.88
N ASP A 137 -32.57 12.96 19.74
CA ASP A 137 -33.81 12.15 19.67
C ASP A 137 -33.58 10.62 19.76
N PHE A 138 -32.31 10.17 19.80
CA PHE A 138 -31.96 8.76 19.82
C PHE A 138 -31.01 8.44 20.97
N ASP A 139 -31.50 7.59 21.88
CA ASP A 139 -30.78 7.14 23.07
C ASP A 139 -29.84 5.96 22.78
N ASP A 140 -30.11 5.21 21.70
CA ASP A 140 -29.33 4.05 21.30
C ASP A 140 -29.41 3.77 19.79
N LEU A 141 -28.65 2.76 19.35
CA LEU A 141 -28.59 2.37 17.94
C LEU A 141 -29.91 1.74 17.46
N ASP A 142 -30.65 1.06 18.34
CA ASP A 142 -31.91 0.41 17.97
C ASP A 142 -32.99 1.46 17.65
N ALA A 143 -33.10 2.49 18.48
CA ALA A 143 -33.97 3.65 18.25
C ALA A 143 -33.63 4.36 16.93
N LEU A 144 -32.34 4.54 16.62
CA LEU A 144 -31.92 5.10 15.34
C LEU A 144 -32.31 4.19 14.15
N ILE A 145 -32.09 2.88 14.27
CA ILE A 145 -32.42 1.92 13.21
C ILE A 145 -33.92 1.89 12.95
N ASP A 146 -34.74 1.92 14.00
CA ASP A 146 -36.19 1.91 13.85
C ASP A 146 -36.70 3.20 13.19
N ALA A 147 -36.15 4.36 13.56
CA ALA A 147 -36.47 5.62 12.90
C ALA A 147 -36.11 5.62 11.40
N LEU A 148 -34.98 5.00 11.01
CA LEU A 148 -34.57 4.88 9.61
C LEU A 148 -35.43 3.92 8.77
N LYS A 149 -36.14 2.97 9.39
CA LYS A 149 -37.06 2.06 8.67
C LYS A 149 -38.40 2.70 8.37
N ASP A 150 -38.79 3.69 9.19
CA ASP A 150 -40.07 4.36 9.09
C ASP A 150 -40.06 5.54 8.08
N ASP A 151 -38.89 5.90 7.55
CA ASP A 151 -38.66 6.93 6.50
C ASP A 151 -38.56 6.31 5.08
#